data_AF-A0A8J5QQQ5-F1
#
_entry.id   AF-A0A8J5QQQ5-F1
#
_cell.length_a   1.000
_cell.length_b   1.000
_cell.length_c   1.000
_cell.angle_alpha   90.00
_cell.angle_beta   90.00
_cell.angle_gamma   90.00
#
_symmetry.space_group_name_H-M   'P 1'
#
loop_
_entity.id
_entity.type
_entity.pdbx_description
1 polymer ?
#
loop_
_entity_poly.entity_id
_entity_poly.type
_entity_poly.pdbx_seq_one_letter_code
_entity_poly.pdbx_strand_id
1 'polypeptide(L)'
;MADSSGDHADDRREEELEVESNYKPPPEKTIEQILEADKDDESLRKYKETLLGEAKSGGIVVDPTDPRKVIVKKLALCVAGRADMELDLSKDLTQLKKQTFVIKEGVSYRIRIDFIVQREIVHGLKYIQKTYRLGVPVDKMTHMVGSYPPKTEIQSYTTPAEDAPAGVMARGSYTVSSLFTDDDKHEHLKWEWSFDIKKDWKE
;
A
#
# COMPACT_ATOMS: atom_id res chain seq x y z
N MET A 1 16.74 52.07 28.15
CA MET A 1 15.73 51.62 27.17
C MET A 1 16.43 51.63 25.83
N ALA A 2 16.72 50.45 25.29
CA ALA A 2 17.28 50.28 23.95
C ALA A 2 16.38 49.28 23.24
N ASP A 3 15.89 49.71 22.08
CA ASP A 3 15.10 48.94 21.13
C ASP A 3 16.00 47.91 20.44
N SER A 4 15.50 46.70 20.22
CA SER A 4 16.06 45.73 19.28
C SER A 4 14.94 44.88 18.72
N SER A 5 14.64 45.19 17.48
CA SER A 5 13.84 44.46 16.51
C SER A 5 14.27 43.00 16.32
N GLY A 6 13.27 42.14 16.13
CA GLY A 6 13.25 41.06 15.14
C GLY A 6 13.96 39.76 15.49
N ASP A 7 13.17 38.70 15.69
CA ASP A 7 13.46 37.45 14.97
C ASP A 7 12.17 36.67 14.66
N HIS A 8 11.83 36.69 13.38
CA HIS A 8 10.82 35.88 12.72
C HIS A 8 11.58 34.99 11.73
N ALA A 9 11.90 33.77 12.13
CA ALA A 9 12.35 32.65 11.30
C ALA A 9 12.46 31.44 12.26
N ASP A 10 11.95 30.24 12.02
CA ASP A 10 11.84 29.53 10.77
C ASP A 10 10.84 28.37 10.97
N ASP A 11 9.55 28.61 10.74
CA ASP A 11 8.53 27.56 10.59
C ASP A 11 8.19 27.49 9.10
N ARG A 12 9.12 26.96 8.29
CA ARG A 12 8.84 26.66 6.88
C ARG A 12 9.83 25.66 6.26
N ARG A 13 9.24 24.52 5.89
CA ARG A 13 9.61 23.60 4.79
C ARG A 13 10.41 22.36 5.17
N GLU A 14 9.70 21.37 5.71
CA GLU A 14 9.84 19.99 5.25
C GLU A 14 8.80 19.74 4.14
N GLU A 15 8.94 20.45 3.01
CA GLU A 15 8.37 19.97 1.74
C GLU A 15 9.43 19.04 1.16
N GLU A 16 9.41 17.77 1.58
CA GLU A 16 10.05 16.69 0.83
C GLU A 16 9.60 16.80 -0.61
N LEU A 17 10.56 16.77 -1.53
CA LEU A 17 10.38 16.80 -2.97
C LEU A 17 9.62 15.54 -3.42
N GLU A 18 8.32 15.46 -3.16
CA GLU A 18 7.41 14.70 -4.01
C GLU A 18 7.60 15.32 -5.39
N VAL A 19 8.25 14.60 -6.30
CA VAL A 19 8.23 14.97 -7.72
C VAL A 19 6.76 15.09 -8.06
N GLU A 20 6.25 16.33 -8.16
CA GLU A 20 4.88 16.59 -8.58
C GLU A 20 4.77 16.06 -10.01
N SER A 21 4.42 14.78 -10.11
CA SER A 21 4.09 14.18 -11.36
C SER A 21 2.87 14.94 -11.84
N ASN A 22 2.96 15.62 -12.98
CA ASN A 22 1.81 16.19 -13.70
C ASN A 22 0.84 15.11 -14.22
N TYR A 23 0.89 13.90 -13.63
CA TYR A 23 0.01 12.79 -13.90
C TYR A 23 -1.42 13.17 -13.52
N LYS A 24 -2.32 12.97 -14.48
CA LYS A 24 -3.75 13.12 -14.27
C LYS A 24 -4.37 11.72 -14.35
N PRO A 25 -5.09 11.28 -13.30
CA PRO A 25 -5.84 10.04 -13.36
C PRO A 25 -6.69 9.93 -14.62
N PRO A 26 -6.80 8.73 -15.21
CA PRO A 26 -7.73 8.52 -16.31
C PRO A 26 -9.17 8.77 -15.85
N PRO A 27 -10.08 9.16 -16.77
CA PRO A 27 -11.50 9.25 -16.43
C PRO A 27 -12.05 7.86 -16.08
N GLU A 28 -12.94 7.79 -15.10
CA GLU A 28 -13.63 6.55 -14.74
C GLU A 28 -14.42 6.01 -15.93
N LYS A 29 -14.18 4.74 -16.26
CA LYS A 29 -14.94 3.97 -17.25
C LYS A 29 -15.20 2.58 -16.72
N THR A 30 -16.40 2.07 -16.97
CA THR A 30 -16.74 0.69 -16.60
C THR A 30 -16.10 -0.30 -17.57
N ILE A 31 -15.91 -1.54 -17.13
CA ILE A 31 -15.45 -2.63 -18.01
C ILE A 31 -16.38 -2.77 -19.23
N GLU A 32 -17.69 -2.62 -19.05
CA GLU A 32 -18.67 -2.68 -20.14
C GLU A 32 -18.43 -1.59 -21.19
N GLN A 33 -18.20 -0.35 -20.76
CA GLN A 33 -17.87 0.76 -21.67
C GLN A 33 -16.54 0.54 -22.38
N ILE A 34 -15.55 -0.05 -21.70
CA ILE A 34 -14.26 -0.39 -22.30
C ILE A 34 -14.41 -1.46 -23.39
N LEU A 35 -15.24 -2.47 -23.15
CA LEU A 35 -15.52 -3.54 -24.11
C LEU A 35 -16.37 -3.08 -25.30
N GLU A 36 -17.32 -2.17 -25.08
CA GLU A 36 -18.18 -1.63 -26.15
C GLU A 36 -17.43 -0.65 -27.06
N ALA A 37 -16.46 0.08 -26.52
CA ALA A 37 -15.56 0.90 -27.31
C ALA A 37 -14.80 0.03 -28.32
N ASP A 38 -14.69 0.50 -29.57
CA ASP A 38 -13.87 -0.13 -30.61
C ASP A 38 -14.24 -1.60 -30.92
N LYS A 39 -15.51 -1.99 -30.71
CA LYS A 39 -16.00 -3.36 -30.94
C LYS A 39 -15.81 -3.86 -32.37
N ASP A 40 -15.65 -2.95 -33.32
CA ASP A 40 -15.47 -3.27 -34.73
C ASP A 40 -13.98 -3.47 -35.09
N ASP A 41 -13.06 -3.18 -34.16
CA ASP A 41 -11.61 -3.39 -34.32
C ASP A 41 -11.17 -4.72 -33.67
N GLU A 42 -10.81 -5.68 -34.53
CA GLU A 42 -10.37 -7.01 -34.09
C GLU A 42 -9.10 -6.97 -33.20
N SER A 43 -8.18 -6.05 -33.50
CA SER A 43 -6.91 -5.95 -32.79
C SER A 43 -7.10 -5.39 -31.38
N LEU A 44 -7.92 -4.34 -31.24
CA LEU A 44 -8.25 -3.75 -29.94
C LEU A 44 -9.10 -4.69 -29.10
N ARG A 45 -9.99 -5.48 -29.72
CA ARG A 45 -10.73 -6.53 -29.01
C ARG A 45 -9.82 -7.60 -28.42
N LYS A 46 -8.91 -8.17 -29.22
CA LYS A 46 -7.94 -9.17 -28.72
C LYS A 46 -7.04 -8.61 -27.63
N TYR A 47 -6.64 -7.33 -27.76
CA TYR A 47 -5.86 -6.63 -26.75
C TYR A 47 -6.63 -6.50 -25.42
N LYS A 48 -7.88 -6.02 -25.46
CA LYS A 48 -8.76 -5.90 -24.28
C LYS A 48 -9.04 -7.26 -23.64
N GLU A 49 -9.27 -8.30 -24.43
CA GLU A 49 -9.46 -9.67 -23.94
C GLU A 49 -8.23 -10.19 -23.19
N THR A 50 -7.03 -9.90 -23.70
CA THR A 50 -5.78 -10.32 -23.06
C THR A 50 -5.56 -9.60 -21.73
N LEU A 51 -5.89 -8.30 -21.65
CA LEU A 51 -5.74 -7.51 -20.43
C LEU A 51 -6.80 -7.83 -19.37
N LEU A 52 -8.06 -7.98 -19.77
CA LEU A 52 -9.19 -8.19 -18.85
C LEU A 52 -9.29 -9.65 -18.40
N GLY A 53 -8.85 -10.61 -19.21
CA GLY A 53 -8.88 -12.02 -18.87
C GLY A 53 -10.28 -12.48 -18.46
N GLU A 54 -10.43 -12.92 -17.20
CA GLU A 54 -11.71 -13.34 -16.61
C GLU A 54 -12.75 -12.20 -16.57
N ALA A 55 -12.31 -10.95 -16.41
CA ALA A 55 -13.19 -9.80 -16.26
C ALA A 55 -13.97 -9.45 -17.53
N LYS A 56 -13.65 -10.06 -18.67
CA LYS A 56 -14.39 -9.87 -19.93
C LYS A 56 -15.84 -10.32 -19.86
N SER A 57 -16.14 -11.29 -18.99
CA SER A 57 -17.48 -11.89 -18.86
C SER A 57 -18.41 -11.08 -17.94
N GLY A 58 -17.96 -9.91 -17.48
CA GLY A 58 -18.68 -9.05 -16.54
C GLY A 58 -17.91 -8.89 -15.22
N GLY A 59 -18.34 -7.92 -14.41
CA GLY A 59 -17.70 -7.59 -13.14
C GLY A 59 -17.63 -8.79 -12.20
N ILE A 60 -16.43 -9.32 -11.97
CA ILE A 60 -16.19 -10.45 -11.08
C ILE A 60 -16.50 -10.01 -9.65
N VAL A 61 -17.36 -10.75 -8.94
CA VAL A 61 -17.65 -10.49 -7.53
C VAL A 61 -17.24 -11.71 -6.71
N VAL A 62 -16.25 -11.53 -5.84
CA VAL A 62 -15.73 -12.59 -4.96
C VAL A 62 -16.43 -12.54 -3.61
N ASP A 63 -16.66 -11.33 -3.08
CA ASP A 63 -17.40 -11.09 -1.86
C ASP A 63 -18.56 -10.12 -2.13
N PRO A 64 -19.79 -10.63 -2.28
CA PRO A 64 -20.96 -9.80 -2.50
C PRO A 64 -21.28 -8.86 -1.34
N THR A 65 -20.83 -9.18 -0.12
CA THR A 65 -21.11 -8.41 1.09
C THR A 65 -20.17 -7.21 1.26
N ASP A 66 -18.99 -7.27 0.63
CA ASP A 66 -18.06 -6.15 0.58
C ASP A 66 -18.38 -5.26 -0.65
N PRO A 67 -18.80 -3.99 -0.45
CA PRO A 67 -19.07 -3.08 -1.56
C PRO A 67 -17.78 -2.56 -2.23
N ARG A 68 -16.60 -2.76 -1.62
CA ARG A 68 -15.34 -2.23 -2.13
C ARG A 68 -14.91 -2.96 -3.41
N LYS A 69 -14.22 -2.24 -4.29
CA LYS A 69 -13.55 -2.81 -5.47
C LYS A 69 -12.31 -3.62 -5.09
N VAL A 70 -11.68 -3.30 -3.96
CA VAL A 70 -10.45 -3.95 -3.50
C VAL A 70 -10.64 -4.46 -2.09
N ILE A 71 -10.32 -5.73 -1.90
CA ILE A 71 -10.39 -6.40 -0.61
C ILE A 71 -8.97 -6.82 -0.24
N VAL A 72 -8.34 -6.08 0.66
CA VAL A 72 -7.01 -6.39 1.16
C VAL A 72 -7.11 -7.56 2.15
N LYS A 73 -6.35 -8.63 1.91
CA LYS A 73 -6.45 -9.88 2.68
C LYS A 73 -5.32 -10.04 3.68
N LYS A 74 -4.10 -9.69 3.30
CA LYS A 74 -2.92 -9.95 4.13
C LYS A 74 -1.80 -8.95 3.87
N LEU A 75 -1.06 -8.63 4.92
CA LEU A 75 0.28 -8.06 4.82
C LEU A 75 1.29 -9.08 5.34
N ALA A 76 2.38 -9.29 4.62
CA ALA A 76 3.47 -10.15 5.04
C ALA A 76 4.80 -9.39 5.02
N LEU A 77 5.58 -9.54 6.08
CA LEU A 77 6.96 -9.08 6.14
C LEU A 77 7.87 -10.27 5.78
N CYS A 78 8.48 -10.18 4.61
CA CYS A 78 9.29 -11.22 3.99
C CYS A 78 10.77 -10.96 4.26
N VAL A 79 11.45 -11.93 4.86
CA VAL A 79 12.89 -11.88 5.15
C VAL A 79 13.54 -13.13 4.60
N ALA A 80 14.60 -12.97 3.81
CA ALA A 80 15.29 -14.10 3.21
C ALA A 80 15.76 -15.10 4.27
N GLY A 81 15.48 -16.39 4.04
CA GLY A 81 15.86 -17.47 4.95
C GLY A 81 15.00 -17.60 6.21
N ARG A 82 13.86 -16.91 6.31
CA ARG A 82 12.90 -17.05 7.40
C ARG A 82 11.48 -17.22 6.86
N ALA A 83 10.59 -17.76 7.69
CA ALA A 83 9.16 -17.75 7.41
C ALA A 83 8.63 -16.31 7.46
N ASP A 84 7.68 -16.01 6.57
CA ASP A 84 7.01 -14.71 6.52
C ASP A 84 6.28 -14.42 7.84
N MET A 85 6.40 -13.19 8.32
CA MET A 85 5.57 -12.69 9.43
C MET A 85 4.31 -12.05 8.85
N GLU A 86 3.14 -12.57 9.17
CA GLU A 86 1.91 -12.21 8.47
C GLU A 86 0.89 -11.53 9.39
N LEU A 87 0.19 -10.53 8.85
CA LEU A 87 -1.01 -9.91 9.41
C LEU A 87 -2.19 -10.30 8.54
N ASP A 88 -3.16 -10.99 9.14
CA ASP A 88 -4.44 -11.28 8.50
C ASP A 88 -5.35 -10.04 8.57
N LEU A 89 -5.50 -9.36 7.45
CA LEU A 89 -6.25 -8.10 7.32
C LEU A 89 -7.73 -8.34 7.05
N SER A 90 -8.16 -9.60 6.89
CA SER A 90 -9.57 -9.95 6.76
C SER A 90 -10.30 -10.05 8.10
N LYS A 91 -9.55 -10.02 9.22
CA LYS A 91 -10.05 -10.13 10.59
C LYS A 91 -10.18 -8.76 11.25
N ASP A 92 -10.53 -8.78 12.53
CA ASP A 92 -10.61 -7.59 13.38
C ASP A 92 -9.26 -6.85 13.46
N LEU A 93 -9.20 -5.70 12.78
CA LEU A 93 -8.02 -4.86 12.67
C LEU A 93 -7.56 -4.31 14.04
N THR A 94 -8.44 -4.23 15.04
CA THR A 94 -8.08 -3.73 16.37
C THR A 94 -7.10 -4.66 17.09
N GLN A 95 -7.07 -5.93 16.71
CA GLN A 95 -6.15 -6.92 17.26
C GLN A 95 -4.76 -6.82 16.65
N LEU A 96 -4.62 -6.25 15.44
CA LEU A 96 -3.34 -6.10 14.75
C LEU A 96 -2.40 -5.16 15.51
N LYS A 97 -2.93 -4.12 16.16
CA LYS A 97 -2.15 -3.23 17.04
C LYS A 97 -1.45 -3.96 18.19
N LYS A 98 -2.00 -5.10 18.61
CA LYS A 98 -1.44 -5.94 19.68
C LYS A 98 -0.38 -6.90 19.16
N GLN A 99 -0.32 -7.13 17.86
CA GLN A 99 0.70 -7.96 17.23
C GLN A 99 1.94 -7.10 16.98
N THR A 100 3.03 -7.46 17.65
CA THR A 100 4.32 -6.79 17.48
C THR A 100 5.31 -7.74 16.83
N PHE A 101 5.65 -7.48 15.57
CA PHE A 101 6.71 -8.18 14.87
C PHE A 101 8.07 -7.83 15.47
N VAL A 102 9.02 -8.76 15.43
CA VAL A 102 10.40 -8.47 15.82
C VAL A 102 11.24 -8.56 14.58
N ILE A 103 11.92 -7.46 14.26
CA ILE A 103 12.80 -7.32 13.11
C ILE A 103 14.23 -7.22 13.65
N LYS A 104 15.12 -8.07 13.15
CA LYS A 104 16.54 -7.94 13.44
C LYS A 104 17.09 -6.68 12.77
N GLU A 105 17.81 -5.87 13.53
CA GLU A 105 18.46 -4.66 13.02
C GLU A 105 19.41 -4.98 11.85
N GLY A 106 19.44 -4.09 10.85
CA GLY A 106 20.30 -4.26 9.67
C GLY A 106 19.89 -5.39 8.72
N VAL A 107 18.75 -6.05 8.95
CA VAL A 107 18.25 -7.06 8.00
C VAL A 107 17.55 -6.40 6.82
N SER A 108 17.73 -6.98 5.63
CA SER A 108 16.96 -6.65 4.45
C SER A 108 15.61 -7.39 4.46
N TYR A 109 14.52 -6.67 4.27
CA TYR A 109 13.16 -7.21 4.22
C TYR A 109 12.36 -6.62 3.05
N ARG A 110 11.22 -7.24 2.76
CA ARG A 110 10.22 -6.75 1.82
C ARG A 110 8.85 -6.83 2.45
N ILE A 111 7.93 -5.98 2.00
CA ILE A 111 6.52 -6.06 2.38
C ILE A 111 5.74 -6.63 1.20
N ARG A 112 5.00 -7.71 1.42
CA ARG A 112 4.04 -8.26 0.47
C ARG A 112 2.61 -7.93 0.91
N ILE A 113 1.80 -7.40 0.02
CA ILE A 113 0.38 -7.13 0.25
C ILE A 113 -0.41 -8.03 -0.69
N ASP A 114 -1.27 -8.87 -0.11
CA ASP A 114 -2.15 -9.76 -0.82
C ASP A 114 -3.58 -9.19 -0.82
N PHE A 115 -4.18 -9.07 -1.99
CA PHE A 115 -5.49 -8.43 -2.18
C PHE A 115 -6.27 -9.07 -3.33
N ILE A 116 -7.58 -8.84 -3.33
CA ILE A 116 -8.48 -9.25 -4.42
C ILE A 116 -9.08 -7.98 -5.01
N VAL A 117 -9.18 -7.93 -6.33
CA VAL A 117 -9.92 -6.89 -7.04
C VAL A 117 -11.21 -7.49 -7.58
N GLN A 118 -12.32 -6.82 -7.33
CA GLN A 118 -13.65 -7.22 -7.75
C GLN A 118 -14.43 -6.03 -8.33
N ARG A 119 -15.50 -6.34 -9.06
CA ARG A 119 -16.46 -5.43 -9.71
C ARG A 119 -15.87 -4.69 -10.91
N GLU A 120 -14.91 -3.80 -10.69
CA GLU A 120 -14.37 -2.90 -11.71
C GLU A 120 -12.85 -2.83 -11.68
N ILE A 121 -12.26 -2.34 -12.77
CA ILE A 121 -10.81 -2.07 -12.83
C ILE A 121 -10.46 -1.01 -11.78
N VAL A 122 -9.33 -1.19 -11.12
CA VAL A 122 -8.77 -0.22 -10.18
C VAL A 122 -7.50 0.35 -10.77
N HIS A 123 -7.45 1.68 -10.89
CA HIS A 123 -6.34 2.39 -11.50
C HIS A 123 -5.41 2.96 -10.44
N GLY A 124 -4.10 2.75 -10.62
CA GLY A 124 -3.09 3.38 -9.78
C GLY A 124 -3.24 3.03 -8.30
N LEU A 125 -3.45 1.75 -7.98
CA LEU A 125 -3.34 1.27 -6.60
C LEU A 125 -2.02 1.71 -6.00
N LYS A 126 -2.08 2.20 -4.75
CA LYS A 126 -0.96 2.73 -3.99
C LYS A 126 -1.00 2.16 -2.58
N TYR A 127 0.18 1.81 -2.10
CA TYR A 127 0.41 1.53 -0.69
C TYR A 127 1.15 2.69 -0.06
N ILE A 128 0.58 3.29 0.97
CA ILE A 128 1.19 4.36 1.74
C ILE A 128 1.46 3.84 3.14
N GLN A 129 2.70 3.98 3.59
CA GLN A 129 3.13 3.60 4.92
C GLN A 129 3.73 4.81 5.63
N LYS A 130 3.29 5.06 6.87
CA LYS A 130 3.86 6.06 7.77
C LYS A 130 4.36 5.38 9.02
N THR A 131 5.64 5.55 9.33
CA THR A 131 6.30 4.93 10.47
C THR A 131 6.50 5.96 11.57
N TYR A 132 6.16 5.58 12.79
CA TYR A 132 6.21 6.42 13.98
C TYR A 132 7.07 5.77 15.04
N ARG A 133 7.82 6.59 15.77
CA ARG A 133 8.58 6.19 16.94
C ARG A 133 8.25 7.12 18.10
N LEU A 134 7.81 6.55 19.23
CA LEU A 134 7.34 7.32 20.39
C LEU A 134 6.26 8.36 20.02
N GLY A 135 5.40 8.03 19.04
CA GLY A 135 4.34 8.91 18.53
C GLY A 135 4.80 9.98 17.53
N VAL A 136 6.11 10.12 17.29
CA VAL A 136 6.67 11.08 16.33
C VAL A 136 6.85 10.38 14.98
N PRO A 137 6.40 10.96 13.84
CA PRO A 137 6.68 10.40 12.52
C PRO A 137 8.18 10.42 12.25
N VAL A 138 8.72 9.29 11.78
CA VAL A 138 10.15 9.13 11.47
C VAL A 138 10.42 8.71 10.04
N ASP A 139 9.39 8.24 9.32
CA ASP A 139 9.50 7.84 7.92
C ASP A 139 8.11 7.81 7.27
N LYS A 140 8.06 8.08 5.96
CA LYS A 140 6.86 7.98 5.11
C LYS A 140 7.29 7.45 3.74
N MET A 141 6.66 6.37 3.30
CA MET A 141 6.87 5.81 1.97
C MET A 141 5.54 5.67 1.22
N THR A 142 5.61 5.82 -0.10
CA THR A 142 4.50 5.56 -1.01
C THR A 142 4.98 4.66 -2.14
N HIS A 143 4.34 3.51 -2.31
CA HIS A 143 4.61 2.56 -3.37
C HIS A 143 3.44 2.52 -4.36
N MET A 144 3.72 2.83 -5.63
CA MET A 144 2.79 2.54 -6.72
C MET A 144 2.73 1.03 -6.93
N VAL A 145 1.54 0.47 -6.72
CA VAL A 145 1.24 -0.96 -6.85
C VAL A 145 0.83 -1.28 -8.28
N GLY A 146 0.07 -0.39 -8.94
CA GLY A 146 -0.30 -0.49 -10.35
C GLY A 146 -1.81 -0.53 -10.60
N SER A 147 -2.21 -0.90 -11.80
CA SER A 147 -3.62 -1.02 -12.19
C SER A 147 -3.99 -2.48 -12.37
N TYR A 148 -5.15 -2.88 -11.85
CA TYR A 148 -5.54 -4.28 -11.78
C TYR A 148 -7.00 -4.45 -12.21
N PRO A 149 -7.29 -5.38 -13.15
CA PRO A 149 -8.67 -5.77 -13.42
C PRO A 149 -9.21 -6.65 -12.28
N PRO A 150 -10.54 -6.80 -12.18
CA PRO A 150 -11.14 -7.81 -11.34
C PRO A 150 -10.61 -9.21 -11.65
N LYS A 151 -10.35 -10.01 -10.62
CA LYS A 151 -9.90 -11.40 -10.75
C LYS A 151 -10.33 -12.22 -9.55
N THR A 152 -10.69 -13.49 -9.77
CA THR A 152 -11.08 -14.40 -8.68
C THR A 152 -9.90 -14.79 -7.78
N GLU A 153 -8.71 -14.90 -8.38
CA GLU A 153 -7.48 -15.24 -7.68
C GLU A 153 -6.91 -14.06 -6.89
N ILE A 154 -6.23 -14.37 -5.78
CA ILE A 154 -5.49 -13.38 -4.99
C ILE A 154 -4.33 -12.82 -5.83
N GLN A 155 -4.20 -11.51 -5.80
CA GLN A 155 -3.09 -10.76 -6.39
C GLN A 155 -2.17 -10.29 -5.28
N SER A 156 -0.88 -10.16 -5.60
CA SER A 156 0.14 -9.80 -4.63
C SER A 156 1.06 -8.72 -5.19
N TYR A 157 1.37 -7.73 -4.37
CA TYR A 157 2.42 -6.76 -4.63
C TYR A 157 3.51 -6.89 -3.59
N THR A 158 4.77 -6.92 -4.02
CA THR A 158 5.92 -6.96 -3.11
C THR A 158 6.77 -5.71 -3.33
N THR A 159 7.07 -4.98 -2.25
CA THR A 159 7.91 -3.78 -2.30
C THR A 159 9.35 -4.12 -2.74
N PRO A 160 10.11 -3.12 -3.20
CA PRO A 160 11.57 -3.19 -3.21
C PRO A 160 12.12 -3.61 -1.84
N ALA A 161 13.36 -4.10 -1.83
CA ALA A 161 14.02 -4.46 -0.58
C ALA A 161 14.37 -3.20 0.21
N GLU A 162 14.15 -3.25 1.52
CA GLU A 162 14.47 -2.21 2.48
C GLU A 162 15.30 -2.79 3.61
N ASP A 163 16.23 -1.99 4.15
CA ASP A 163 17.07 -2.42 5.25
C ASP A 163 16.59 -1.81 6.57
N ALA A 164 16.36 -2.67 7.57
CA ALA A 164 15.98 -2.22 8.90
C ALA A 164 17.11 -1.37 9.53
N PRO A 165 16.80 -0.22 10.15
CA PRO A 165 17.85 0.61 10.74
C PRO A 165 18.57 -0.12 11.88
N ALA A 166 19.83 0.22 12.09
CA ALA A 166 20.72 -0.47 13.02
C ALA A 166 21.36 0.44 14.06
N GLY A 167 21.75 -0.16 15.19
CA GLY A 167 22.42 0.52 16.28
C GLY A 167 21.51 0.75 17.48
N VAL A 168 22.13 1.03 18.63
CA VAL A 168 21.43 1.19 19.93
C VAL A 168 20.32 2.25 19.86
N MET A 169 20.56 3.33 19.10
CA MET A 169 19.58 4.39 18.90
C MET A 169 18.42 4.02 17.99
N ALA A 170 18.55 3.04 17.08
CA ALA A 170 17.47 2.59 16.20
C ALA A 170 16.64 1.45 16.81
N ARG A 171 17.17 0.75 17.81
CA ARG A 171 16.41 -0.31 18.50
C ARG A 171 15.24 0.28 19.27
N GLY A 172 14.15 -0.48 19.35
CA GLY A 172 12.93 -0.11 20.06
C GLY A 172 11.66 -0.36 19.25
N SER A 173 10.54 0.12 19.78
CA SER A 173 9.21 -0.08 19.21
C SER A 173 8.84 1.02 18.23
N TYR A 174 8.25 0.59 17.13
CA TYR A 174 7.73 1.41 16.05
C TYR A 174 6.26 1.07 15.83
N THR A 175 5.48 2.09 15.51
CA THR A 175 4.09 1.95 15.08
C THR A 175 4.00 2.36 13.63
N VAL A 176 3.24 1.60 12.85
CA VAL A 176 3.06 1.83 11.42
C VAL A 176 1.59 2.10 11.14
N SER A 177 1.30 3.19 10.44
CA SER A 177 0.01 3.45 9.82
C SER A 177 0.10 3.11 8.34
N SER A 178 -0.75 2.19 7.91
CA SER A 178 -0.79 1.66 6.55
C SER A 178 -2.11 2.02 5.87
N LEU A 179 -2.04 2.45 4.61
CA LEU A 179 -3.18 2.83 3.80
C LEU A 179 -3.03 2.22 2.39
N PHE A 180 -4.05 1.50 1.95
CA PHE A 180 -4.18 1.03 0.57
C PHE A 180 -5.26 1.85 -0.13
N THR A 181 -4.87 2.57 -1.18
CA THR A 181 -5.72 3.55 -1.89
C THR A 181 -5.45 3.51 -3.41
N ASP A 182 -6.13 4.33 -4.19
CA ASP A 182 -6.03 4.38 -5.65
C ASP A 182 -6.01 5.82 -6.19
N ASP A 183 -6.01 5.97 -7.52
CA ASP A 183 -6.05 7.27 -8.19
C ASP A 183 -7.37 8.03 -7.96
N ASP A 184 -8.46 7.30 -7.71
CA ASP A 184 -9.79 7.84 -7.41
C ASP A 184 -9.94 8.23 -5.92
N LYS A 185 -8.88 8.06 -5.11
CA LYS A 185 -8.80 8.37 -3.68
C LYS A 185 -9.74 7.53 -2.83
N HIS A 186 -10.12 6.34 -3.28
CA HIS A 186 -10.85 5.40 -2.43
C HIS A 186 -9.94 4.88 -1.31
N GLU A 187 -10.44 4.88 -0.08
CA GLU A 187 -9.79 4.19 1.04
C GLU A 187 -10.24 2.71 1.03
N HIS A 188 -9.43 1.83 0.44
CA HIS A 188 -9.75 0.40 0.37
C HIS A 188 -9.52 -0.29 1.72
N LEU A 189 -8.42 0.05 2.38
CA LEU A 189 -8.17 -0.36 3.76
C LEU A 189 -7.16 0.58 4.43
N LYS A 190 -7.44 0.94 5.67
CA LYS A 190 -6.50 1.61 6.56
C LYS A 190 -6.36 0.82 7.85
N TRP A 191 -5.11 0.55 8.26
CA TRP A 191 -4.83 -0.23 9.46
C TRP A 191 -3.55 0.25 10.13
N GLU A 192 -3.36 -0.19 11.36
CA GLU A 192 -2.17 0.10 12.15
C GLU A 192 -1.60 -1.20 12.74
N TRP A 193 -0.28 -1.28 12.77
CA TRP A 193 0.46 -2.42 13.31
C TRP A 193 1.79 -1.95 13.90
N SER A 194 2.47 -2.84 14.62
CA SER A 194 3.69 -2.47 15.34
C SER A 194 4.82 -3.46 15.06
N PHE A 195 6.05 -2.97 15.12
CA PHE A 195 7.23 -3.82 15.10
C PHE A 195 8.30 -3.30 16.07
N ASP A 196 9.14 -4.20 16.56
CA ASP A 196 10.32 -3.88 17.36
C ASP A 196 11.57 -4.16 16.54
N ILE A 197 12.50 -3.20 16.52
CA ILE A 197 13.86 -3.43 16.04
C ILE A 197 14.71 -3.93 17.21
N LYS A 198 15.29 -5.11 17.05
CA LYS A 198 16.13 -5.77 18.07
C LYS A 198 17.45 -6.22 17.49
N LYS A 199 18.43 -6.47 18.37
CA LYS A 199 19.76 -6.97 17.98
C LYS A 199 19.69 -8.32 17.26
N ASP A 200 18.80 -9.18 17.73
CA ASP A 200 18.53 -10.49 17.17
C ASP A 200 17.01 -10.75 17.14
N TRP A 201 16.61 -11.76 16.39
CA TRP A 201 15.22 -12.22 16.32
C TRP A 201 14.73 -12.68 17.69
N LYS A 202 13.39 -12.73 17.88
CA LYS A 202 12.82 -13.49 19.00
C LYS A 202 13.29 -14.95 18.89
N GLU A 203 13.85 -15.47 19.98
CA GLU A 203 13.98 -16.92 20.19
C GLU A 203 12.59 -17.58 20.20
#